data_AF-A0A655E5P0-F1
#
_entry.id   AF-A0A655E5P0-F1
#
_cell.length_a   1.000
_cell.length_b   1.000
_cell.length_c   1.000
_cell.angle_alpha   90.00
_cell.angle_beta   90.00
_cell.angle_gamma   90.00
#
_symmetry.space_group_name_H-M   'P 1'
#
loop_
_entity.id
_entity.type
_entity.pdbx_description
1 polymer ?
#
loop_
_entity_poly.entity_id
_entity_poly.type
_entity_poly.pdbx_seq_one_letter_code
_entity_poly.pdbx_strand_id
1 'polypeptide(L)'
;MTRAEAFKKTLKERDDYVKANDSSVYAEKYEKEVYQPALDACRKQSEPCNEAAIQQKRDLDIHEQRRQVFLKSEELRRKAQNDWITLEKGQYPLNIAVQKLQMQQSDIRVKIMDINDGYERWKKDTDDLRRKGVIK
;
A
#
# COMPACT_ATOMS: atom_id res chain seq x y z
N MET A 1 -4.79 0.87 10.95
CA MET A 1 -4.36 1.01 9.54
C MET A 1 -5.33 0.22 8.67
N THR A 2 -5.98 0.87 7.71
CA THR A 2 -6.95 0.23 6.81
C THR A 2 -6.25 -0.48 5.64
N ARG A 3 -6.95 -1.38 4.92
CA ARG A 3 -6.43 -2.03 3.70
C ARG A 3 -5.99 -0.99 2.65
N ALA A 4 -6.75 0.09 2.50
CA ALA A 4 -6.43 1.18 1.57
C ALA A 4 -5.17 1.95 1.98
N GLU A 5 -4.97 2.22 3.27
CA GLU A 5 -3.75 2.85 3.79
C GLU A 5 -2.52 1.97 3.58
N ALA A 6 -2.65 0.66 3.80
CA ALA A 6 -1.59 -0.30 3.56
C ALA A 6 -1.21 -0.38 2.07
N PHE A 7 -2.20 -0.39 1.17
CA PHE A 7 -1.96 -0.37 -0.28
C PHE A 7 -1.34 0.96 -0.74
N LYS A 8 -1.79 2.10 -0.21
CA LYS A 8 -1.17 3.39 -0.53
C LYS A 8 0.30 3.44 -0.08
N LYS A 9 0.63 2.80 1.05
CA LYS A 9 2.00 2.72 1.55
C LYS A 9 2.91 1.90 0.63
N THR A 10 2.42 0.86 -0.06
CA THR A 10 3.24 0.07 -1.00
C THR A 10 3.59 0.86 -2.27
N LEU A 11 2.75 1.80 -2.69
CA LEU A 11 3.03 2.67 -3.84
C LEU A 11 3.96 3.85 -3.53
N LYS A 12 4.27 4.10 -2.25
CA LYS A 12 5.06 5.26 -1.82
C LYS A 12 6.42 5.35 -2.51
N GLU A 13 7.13 4.23 -2.64
CA GLU A 13 8.45 4.19 -3.31
C GLU A 13 8.36 4.69 -4.77
N ARG A 14 7.29 4.29 -5.48
CA ARG A 14 7.01 4.74 -6.84
C ARG A 14 6.68 6.23 -6.88
N ASP A 15 5.79 6.67 -5.99
CA ASP A 15 5.32 8.07 -5.95
C ASP A 15 6.49 9.02 -5.63
N ASP A 16 7.31 8.66 -4.64
CA ASP A 16 8.50 9.42 -4.25
C ASP A 16 9.53 9.44 -5.41
N TYR A 17 9.72 8.32 -6.12
CA TYR A 17 10.58 8.26 -7.30
C TYR A 17 10.09 9.19 -8.43
N VAL A 18 8.80 9.14 -8.78
CA VAL A 18 8.24 9.99 -9.85
C VAL A 18 8.38 11.47 -9.46
N LYS A 19 8.09 11.82 -8.21
CA LYS A 19 8.23 13.18 -7.71
C LYS A 19 9.68 13.68 -7.74
N ALA A 20 10.64 12.82 -7.39
CA ALA A 20 12.06 13.16 -7.42
C ALA A 20 12.61 13.31 -8.86
N ASN A 21 11.94 12.72 -9.85
CA ASN A 21 12.37 12.69 -11.25
C ASN A 21 11.38 13.42 -12.18
N ASP A 22 10.74 14.48 -11.67
CA ASP A 22 9.77 15.26 -12.42
C ASP A 22 10.38 15.78 -13.74
N SER A 23 9.77 15.38 -14.86
CA SER A 23 10.26 15.71 -16.20
C SER A 23 10.15 17.19 -16.54
N SER A 24 9.28 17.95 -15.88
CA SER A 24 9.20 19.41 -16.04
C SER A 24 10.41 20.09 -15.40
N VAL A 25 10.73 19.70 -14.15
CA VAL A 25 11.90 20.19 -13.41
C VAL A 25 13.19 19.81 -14.15
N TYR A 26 13.26 18.58 -14.67
CA TYR A 26 14.40 18.15 -15.50
C TYR A 26 14.54 19.00 -16.77
N ALA A 27 13.45 19.24 -17.50
CA ALA A 27 13.48 20.02 -18.73
C ALA A 27 13.92 21.47 -18.49
N GLU A 28 13.44 22.12 -17.42
CA GLU A 28 13.87 23.47 -17.06
C GLU A 28 15.34 23.55 -16.70
N LYS A 29 15.85 22.55 -15.97
CA LYS A 29 17.27 22.47 -15.62
C LYS A 29 18.13 22.22 -16.86
N TYR A 30 17.73 21.29 -17.71
CA TYR A 30 18.43 20.97 -18.96
C TYR A 30 18.46 22.17 -19.91
N GLU A 31 17.37 22.93 -20.00
CA GLU A 31 17.30 24.15 -20.81
C GLU A 31 18.40 25.15 -20.42
N LYS A 32 18.54 25.41 -19.11
CA LYS A 32 19.46 26.42 -18.57
C LYS A 32 20.92 25.95 -18.55
N GLU A 33 21.15 24.70 -18.18
CA GLU A 33 22.50 24.19 -17.91
C GLU A 33 23.16 23.54 -19.13
N VAL A 34 22.37 23.06 -20.10
CA VAL A 34 22.88 22.28 -21.23
C VAL A 34 22.51 22.95 -22.56
N TYR A 35 21.23 23.18 -22.81
CA TYR A 35 20.77 23.66 -24.12
C TYR A 35 21.22 25.09 -24.43
N GLN A 36 20.95 26.05 -23.54
CA GLN A 36 21.30 27.45 -23.77
C GLN A 36 22.82 27.65 -23.91
N PRO A 37 23.68 27.07 -23.06
CA PRO A 37 25.13 27.16 -23.23
C PRO A 37 25.62 26.54 -24.55
N ALA A 38 25.05 25.41 -24.98
CA ALA A 38 25.41 24.78 -26.25
C ALA A 38 25.01 25.65 -27.46
N LEU A 39 23.82 26.27 -27.40
CA LEU A 39 23.33 27.18 -28.43
C LEU A 39 24.20 28.45 -28.51
N ASP A 40 24.54 29.05 -27.37
CA ASP A 40 25.38 30.24 -27.30
C ASP A 40 26.81 29.95 -27.80
N ALA A 41 27.37 28.79 -27.47
CA ALA A 41 28.67 28.36 -27.96
C ALA A 41 28.66 28.16 -29.49
N CYS A 42 27.60 27.56 -30.03
CA CYS A 42 27.42 27.35 -31.46
C CYS A 42 27.29 28.68 -32.21
N ARG A 43 26.52 29.65 -31.68
CA ARG A 43 26.37 31.00 -32.27
C ARG A 43 27.65 31.84 -32.26
N LYS A 44 28.58 31.55 -31.35
CA LYS A 44 29.89 32.24 -31.27
C LYS A 44 30.89 31.71 -32.30
N GLN A 45 30.70 30.52 -32.85
CA GLN A 45 31.57 29.99 -33.90
C GLN A 45 31.28 30.71 -35.22
N SER A 46 32.32 31.05 -35.97
CA SER A 46 32.26 31.71 -37.28
C SER A 46 31.72 30.81 -38.41
N GLU A 47 31.39 29.56 -38.10
CA GLU A 47 30.72 28.63 -39.01
C GLU A 47 29.19 28.72 -38.86
N PRO A 48 28.42 28.35 -39.90
CA PRO A 48 26.96 28.32 -39.81
C PRO A 48 26.51 27.33 -38.74
N CYS A 49 26.10 27.87 -37.59
CA CYS A 49 25.57 27.12 -36.47
C CYS A 49 24.30 26.34 -36.86
N ASN A 50 24.32 25.00 -36.72
CA ASN A 50 23.15 24.15 -36.95
C ASN A 50 22.28 24.08 -35.68
N GLU A 51 21.54 25.16 -35.42
CA GLU A 51 20.64 25.27 -34.26
C GLU A 51 19.58 24.15 -34.23
N ALA A 52 19.12 23.71 -35.41
CA ALA A 52 18.11 22.66 -35.53
C ALA A 52 18.62 21.32 -34.96
N ALA A 53 19.88 20.96 -35.19
CA ALA A 53 20.46 19.75 -34.62
C ALA A 53 20.56 19.82 -33.08
N ILE A 54 20.89 21.00 -32.54
CA ILE A 54 20.97 21.21 -31.07
C ILE A 54 19.57 21.09 -30.45
N GLN A 55 18.56 21.68 -31.08
CA GLN A 55 17.18 21.58 -30.62
C GLN A 55 16.64 20.14 -30.68
N GLN A 56 16.90 19.42 -31.77
CA GLN A 56 16.54 18.00 -31.87
C GLN A 56 17.21 17.17 -30.78
N LYS A 57 18.49 17.42 -30.48
CA LYS A 57 19.20 16.71 -29.42
C LYS A 57 18.58 16.95 -28.05
N ARG A 58 18.22 18.21 -27.74
CA ARG A 58 17.52 18.57 -26.50
C ARG A 58 16.21 17.81 -26.36
N ASP A 59 15.39 17.81 -27.40
CA ASP A 59 14.07 17.18 -27.35
C ASP A 59 14.18 15.65 -27.22
N LEU A 60 15.18 15.03 -27.87
CA LEU A 60 15.50 13.61 -27.69
C LEU A 60 15.93 13.29 -26.26
N ASP A 61 16.80 14.09 -25.67
CA ASP A 61 17.29 13.85 -24.30
C ASP A 61 16.18 14.03 -23.25
N ILE A 62 15.31 15.02 -23.43
CA ILE A 62 14.11 15.20 -22.58
C ILE A 62 13.15 14.02 -22.75
N HIS A 63 12.93 13.56 -23.99
CA HIS A 63 12.07 12.42 -24.27
C HIS A 63 12.63 11.13 -23.67
N GLU A 64 13.94 10.88 -23.79
CA GLU A 64 14.56 9.70 -23.21
C GLU A 64 14.49 9.72 -21.69
N GLN A 65 14.70 10.89 -21.05
CA GLN A 65 14.49 11.02 -19.60
C GLN A 65 13.07 10.64 -19.19
N ARG A 66 12.04 11.15 -19.90
CA ARG A 66 10.64 10.80 -19.64
C ARG A 66 10.39 9.30 -19.79
N ARG A 67 10.95 8.70 -20.83
CA ARG A 67 10.86 7.26 -21.08
C ARG A 67 11.47 6.45 -19.94
N GLN A 68 12.67 6.82 -19.47
CA GLN A 68 13.35 6.14 -18.37
C GLN A 68 12.58 6.25 -17.05
N VAL A 69 12.07 7.45 -16.73
CA VAL A 69 11.22 7.66 -15.54
C VAL A 69 9.96 6.82 -15.61
N PHE A 70 9.29 6.80 -16.77
CA PHE A 70 8.10 5.97 -16.98
C PHE A 70 8.39 4.49 -16.74
N LEU A 71 9.41 3.94 -17.41
CA LEU A 71 9.77 2.53 -17.30
C LEU A 71 10.09 2.13 -15.85
N LYS A 72 10.86 2.95 -15.15
CA LYS A 72 11.18 2.69 -13.75
C LYS A 72 9.96 2.79 -12.84
N SER A 73 9.04 3.73 -13.12
CA SER A 73 7.80 3.85 -12.36
C SER A 73 6.89 2.62 -12.54
N GLU A 74 6.84 2.05 -13.75
CA GLU A 74 6.06 0.84 -14.04
C GLU A 74 6.67 -0.40 -13.37
N GLU A 75 8.00 -0.50 -13.35
CA GLU A 75 8.72 -1.54 -12.60
C GLU A 75 8.37 -1.48 -11.10
N LEU A 76 8.46 -0.29 -10.50
CA LEU A 76 8.12 -0.08 -9.09
C LEU A 76 6.63 -0.35 -8.81
N ARG A 77 5.73 0.06 -9.72
CA ARG A 77 4.30 -0.24 -9.60
C ARG A 77 4.05 -1.74 -9.60
N ARG A 78 4.70 -2.49 -10.50
CA ARG A 78 4.55 -3.95 -10.58
C ARG A 78 5.09 -4.64 -9.33
N LYS A 79 6.24 -4.19 -8.81
CA LYS A 79 6.79 -4.67 -7.53
C LYS A 79 5.79 -4.44 -6.39
N ALA A 80 5.28 -3.23 -6.24
CA ALA A 80 4.30 -2.89 -5.21
C ALA A 80 3.01 -3.74 -5.31
N GLN A 81 2.55 -4.05 -6.52
CA GLN A 81 1.40 -4.92 -6.74
C GLN A 81 1.68 -6.38 -6.36
N ASN A 82 2.88 -6.90 -6.66
CA ASN A 82 3.27 -8.25 -6.26
C ASN A 82 3.43 -8.38 -4.74
N ASP A 83 4.02 -7.38 -4.09
CA ASP A 83 4.16 -7.33 -2.63
C ASP A 83 2.79 -7.30 -1.97
N TRP A 84 1.84 -6.54 -2.54
CA TRP A 84 0.46 -6.51 -2.10
C TRP A 84 -0.24 -7.87 -2.21
N ILE A 85 -0.14 -8.53 -3.37
CA ILE A 85 -0.72 -9.86 -3.59
C ILE A 85 -0.14 -10.86 -2.57
N THR A 86 1.16 -10.79 -2.29
CA THR A 86 1.82 -11.66 -1.32
C THR A 86 1.28 -11.44 0.09
N LEU A 87 1.13 -10.17 0.50
CA LEU A 87 0.53 -9.81 1.78
C LEU A 87 -0.91 -10.32 1.89
N GLU A 88 -1.75 -10.12 0.88
CA GLU A 88 -3.14 -10.59 0.89
C GLU A 88 -3.26 -12.12 0.98
N LYS A 89 -2.41 -12.84 0.25
CA LYS A 89 -2.33 -14.31 0.35
C LYS A 89 -1.94 -14.78 1.75
N GLY A 90 -1.05 -14.06 2.43
CA GLY A 90 -0.70 -14.34 3.83
C GLY A 90 -1.83 -13.99 4.81
N GLN A 91 -2.57 -12.92 4.56
CA GLN A 91 -3.67 -12.45 5.42
C GLN A 91 -4.90 -13.36 5.36
N TYR A 92 -5.18 -13.96 4.20
CA TYR A 92 -6.41 -14.74 3.99
C TYR A 92 -6.56 -15.95 4.93
N PRO A 93 -5.55 -16.83 5.11
CA PRO A 93 -5.61 -17.91 6.10
C PRO A 93 -5.80 -17.41 7.53
N LEU A 94 -5.17 -16.29 7.89
CA LEU A 94 -5.30 -15.69 9.21
C LEU A 94 -6.73 -15.22 9.47
N ASN A 95 -7.36 -14.58 8.47
CA ASN A 95 -8.75 -14.15 8.59
C ASN A 95 -9.70 -15.34 8.78
N ILE A 96 -9.49 -16.44 8.07
CA ILE A 96 -10.26 -17.68 8.27
C ILE A 96 -10.05 -18.24 9.68
N ALA A 97 -8.80 -18.27 10.17
CA ALA A 97 -8.49 -18.75 11.51
C ALA A 97 -9.17 -17.88 12.59
N VAL A 98 -9.15 -16.56 12.44
CA VAL A 98 -9.83 -15.62 13.34
C VAL A 98 -11.34 -15.86 13.35
N GLN A 99 -11.97 -16.03 12.19
CA GLN A 99 -13.41 -16.33 12.11
C GLN A 99 -13.76 -17.64 12.82
N LYS A 100 -12.96 -18.70 12.61
CA LYS A 100 -13.15 -19.99 13.31
C LYS A 100 -13.05 -19.83 14.83
N LEU A 101 -12.04 -19.10 15.32
CA LEU A 101 -11.87 -18.84 16.75
C LEU A 101 -13.04 -18.03 17.33
N GLN A 102 -13.57 -17.05 16.59
CA GLN A 102 -14.74 -16.28 17.00
C GLN A 102 -16.00 -17.13 17.10
N MET A 103 -16.20 -18.07 16.16
CA MET A 103 -17.31 -19.03 16.24
C MET A 103 -17.17 -19.92 17.48
N GLN A 104 -15.99 -20.50 17.71
CA GLN A 104 -15.71 -21.31 18.90
C GLN A 104 -15.92 -20.53 20.20
N GLN A 105 -15.49 -19.26 20.23
CA GLN A 105 -15.72 -18.39 21.38
C GLN A 105 -17.21 -18.15 21.63
N SER A 106 -18.00 -17.98 20.57
CA SER A 106 -19.45 -17.78 20.67
C SER A 106 -20.14 -19.03 21.19
N ASP A 107 -19.78 -20.22 20.68
CA ASP A 107 -20.30 -21.50 21.17
C ASP A 107 -19.99 -21.73 22.64
N ILE A 108 -18.76 -21.40 23.09
CA ILE A 108 -18.38 -21.50 24.49
C ILE A 108 -19.21 -20.56 25.35
N ARG A 109 -19.47 -19.32 24.90
CA ARG A 109 -20.32 -18.37 25.63
C ARG A 109 -21.74 -18.90 25.81
N VAL A 110 -22.33 -19.49 24.77
CA VAL A 110 -23.66 -20.10 24.86
C VAL A 110 -23.66 -21.24 25.89
N LYS A 111 -22.67 -22.15 25.84
CA LYS A 111 -22.57 -23.24 26.82
C LYS A 111 -22.40 -22.74 28.25
N ILE A 112 -21.65 -21.66 28.46
CA ILE A 112 -21.52 -21.04 29.79
C ILE A 112 -22.86 -20.50 30.27
N MET A 113 -23.65 -19.87 29.40
CA MET A 113 -24.99 -19.41 29.75
C MET A 113 -25.89 -20.58 30.14
N ASP A 114 -25.92 -21.66 29.35
CA ASP A 114 -26.73 -22.84 29.65
C ASP A 114 -26.35 -23.49 30.99
N ILE A 115 -25.04 -23.58 31.28
CA ILE A 115 -24.53 -24.11 32.56
C ILE A 115 -24.96 -23.21 33.72
N ASN A 116 -24.87 -21.90 33.56
CA ASN A 116 -25.26 -20.95 34.61
C ASN A 116 -26.77 -21.00 34.88
N ASP A 117 -27.59 -21.05 33.83
CA ASP A 117 -29.04 -21.19 33.96
C ASP A 117 -29.42 -22.51 34.64
N GLY A 118 -28.75 -23.60 34.26
CA GLY A 118 -28.88 -24.89 34.93
C GLY A 118 -28.50 -24.80 36.41
N TYR A 119 -27.35 -24.20 36.73
CA TYR A 119 -26.89 -24.03 38.11
C TYR A 119 -27.90 -23.24 38.96
N GLU A 120 -28.39 -22.11 38.47
CA GLU A 120 -29.37 -21.29 39.22
C GLU A 120 -30.68 -22.03 39.45
N ARG A 121 -31.14 -22.83 38.48
CA ARG A 121 -32.31 -23.69 38.65
C ARG A 121 -32.07 -24.76 39.72
N TRP A 122 -30.96 -25.51 39.63
CA TRP A 122 -30.62 -26.55 40.60
C TRP A 122 -30.49 -26.00 42.01
N LYS A 123 -29.85 -24.83 42.15
CA LYS A 123 -29.72 -24.11 43.42
C LYS A 123 -31.09 -23.76 43.99
N LYS A 124 -31.98 -23.16 43.18
CA LYS A 124 -33.35 -22.83 43.59
C LYS A 124 -34.14 -24.06 44.05
N ASP A 125 -34.09 -25.14 43.28
CA ASP A 125 -34.82 -26.38 43.60
C ASP A 125 -34.26 -27.03 44.88
N THR A 126 -32.93 -27.04 45.05
CA THR A 126 -32.26 -27.55 46.26
C THR A 126 -32.62 -26.71 47.50
N ASP A 127 -32.62 -25.38 47.37
CA ASP A 127 -32.99 -24.48 48.46
C ASP A 127 -34.47 -24.62 48.85
N ASP A 128 -35.37 -24.87 47.90
CA ASP A 128 -36.77 -25.17 48.18
C ASP A 128 -36.93 -26.50 48.95
N LEU A 129 -36.21 -27.55 48.56
CA LEU A 129 -36.20 -28.83 49.28
C LEU A 129 -35.67 -28.68 50.72
N ARG A 130 -34.62 -27.87 50.93
CA ARG A 130 -34.12 -27.54 52.28
C ARG A 130 -35.16 -26.79 53.10
N ARG A 131 -35.82 -25.78 52.52
CA ARG A 131 -36.90 -25.01 53.20
C ARG A 131 -38.07 -25.90 53.61
N LYS A 132 -38.38 -26.92 52.81
CA LYS A 132 -39.42 -27.92 53.10
C LYS A 132 -38.96 -29.04 54.05
N GLY A 133 -37.69 -29.06 54.46
CA GLY A 133 -37.13 -30.06 55.37
C GLY A 133 -36.96 -31.45 54.76
N VAL A 134 -37.02 -31.57 53.42
CA VAL A 134 -36.85 -32.85 52.71
C VAL A 134 -35.39 -33.29 52.75
N ILE A 135 -34.48 -32.34 52.58
CA ILE A 135 -33.03 -32.51 52.69
C ILE A 135 -32.48 -31.53 53.72
N LYS A 136 -31.40 -31.90 54.40
CA LYS A 136 -30.74 -31.06 55.42
C LYS A 136 -29.90 -29.95 54.79
#